data_AF-A0A1I1J5Y9-F1
#
_entry.id   AF-A0A1I1J5Y9-F1
#
_cell.length_a   1.000
_cell.length_b   1.000
_cell.length_c   1.000
_cell.angle_alpha   90.00
_cell.angle_beta   90.00
_cell.angle_gamma   90.00
#
_symmetry.space_group_name_H-M   'P 1'
#
loop_
_entity.id
_entity.type
_entity.pdbx_description
1 polymer ?
#
loop_
_entity_poly.entity_id
_entity_poly.type
_entity_poly.pdbx_seq_one_letter_code
_entity_poly.pdbx_strand_id
1 'polypeptide(L)'
;MSTPATTSRHQVCSPDAHVELSLNSEGGLAGYTVFNRLVELERRADRYLRAPHSKYDPAYQRRGLATAVYRWGLDAGLCLMTGARQSPGAHALWHALARRYELGYVDLRSKTLRYLGPQVRPQVLDDLHTRMILLGQGWTMDGFCAAAGMR
;
A
#
# COMPACT_ATOMS: atom_id res chain seq x y z
N MET A 1 -26.91 -4.45 -8.02
CA MET A 1 -26.55 -5.12 -6.75
C MET A 1 -26.00 -4.06 -5.81
N SER A 2 -26.75 -3.72 -4.76
CA SER A 2 -26.36 -2.68 -3.80
C SER A 2 -25.23 -3.20 -2.91
N THR A 3 -24.08 -2.53 -2.93
CA THR A 3 -22.98 -2.79 -2.01
C THR A 3 -23.47 -2.60 -0.57
N PRO A 4 -23.27 -3.55 0.36
CA PRO A 4 -23.64 -3.32 1.75
C PRO A 4 -22.89 -2.08 2.25
N ALA A 5 -23.63 -1.15 2.88
CA ALA A 5 -23.07 0.06 3.45
C ALA A 5 -22.04 -0.32 4.50
N THR A 6 -20.76 -0.23 4.14
CA THR A 6 -19.64 -0.43 5.06
C THR A 6 -19.19 0.95 5.49
N THR A 7 -19.20 1.20 6.79
CA THR A 7 -18.68 2.46 7.36
C THR A 7 -17.23 2.24 7.72
N SER A 8 -16.33 3.12 7.28
CA SER A 8 -14.93 3.08 7.72
C SER A 8 -14.72 4.05 8.87
N ARG A 9 -13.83 3.68 9.81
CA ARG A 9 -13.37 4.55 10.89
C ARG A 9 -11.86 4.60 10.87
N HIS A 10 -11.36 5.83 10.83
CA HIS A 10 -9.94 6.11 10.95
C HIS A 10 -9.52 6.17 12.43
N GLN A 11 -8.42 5.50 12.76
CA GLN A 11 -7.80 5.60 14.08
C GLN A 11 -6.27 5.70 13.93
N VAL A 12 -5.69 6.72 14.56
CA VAL A 12 -4.24 6.83 14.71
C VAL A 12 -3.88 6.09 16.00
N CYS A 13 -3.21 4.93 15.89
CA CYS A 13 -2.83 4.11 17.05
C CYS A 13 -1.45 4.49 17.60
N SER A 14 -0.59 5.07 16.75
CA SER A 14 0.69 5.64 17.13
C SER A 14 1.07 6.71 16.08
N PRO A 15 2.01 7.63 16.36
CA PRO A 15 2.52 8.55 15.33
C PRO A 15 3.13 7.82 14.13
N ASP A 16 3.47 6.54 14.28
CA ASP A 16 4.16 5.71 13.30
C ASP A 16 3.24 4.74 12.53
N ALA A 17 1.96 4.62 12.91
CA ALA A 17 1.04 3.70 12.28
C ALA A 17 -0.38 4.28 12.18
N HIS A 18 -0.88 4.34 10.96
CA HIS A 18 -2.28 4.66 10.68
C HIS A 18 -3.07 3.35 10.61
N VAL A 19 -4.19 3.28 11.32
CA VAL A 19 -5.08 2.12 11.28
C VAL A 19 -6.42 2.57 10.70
N GLU A 20 -6.88 1.85 9.69
CA GLU A 20 -8.23 2.02 9.15
C GLU A 20 -9.05 0.78 9.51
N LEU A 21 -10.15 1.00 10.22
CA LEU A 21 -11.09 -0.03 10.63
C LEU A 21 -12.27 -0.03 9.65
N SER A 22 -12.60 -1.19 9.12
CA SER A 22 -13.82 -1.39 8.34
C SER A 22 -14.89 -1.99 9.24
N LEU A 23 -16.05 -1.32 9.34
CA LEU A 23 -17.19 -1.78 10.13
C LEU A 23 -18.31 -2.26 9.23
N ASN A 24 -19.01 -3.31 9.66
CA ASN A 24 -20.24 -3.75 9.02
C ASN A 24 -21.41 -2.78 9.32
N SER A 25 -22.57 -3.05 8.75
CA SER A 25 -23.77 -2.22 8.91
C SER A 25 -24.30 -2.14 10.35
N GLU A 26 -23.92 -3.07 11.22
CA GLU A 26 -24.30 -3.13 12.63
C GLU A 26 -23.22 -2.52 13.55
N GLY A 27 -22.13 -1.99 12.98
CA GLY A 27 -21.01 -1.40 13.74
C GLY A 27 -19.98 -2.40 14.25
N GLY A 28 -20.09 -3.69 13.90
CA GLY A 28 -19.09 -4.72 14.19
C GLY A 28 -17.87 -4.65 13.27
N LEU A 29 -16.70 -5.08 13.76
CA LEU A 29 -15.45 -5.03 13.00
C LEU A 29 -15.44 -6.07 11.86
N ALA A 30 -15.43 -5.60 10.61
CA ALA A 30 -15.28 -6.43 9.41
C ALA A 30 -13.81 -6.70 9.06
N GLY A 31 -12.91 -5.84 9.51
CA GLY A 31 -11.46 -5.99 9.36
C GLY A 31 -10.72 -4.68 9.50
N TYR A 32 -9.42 -4.72 9.25
CA TYR A 32 -8.55 -3.56 9.38
C TYR A 32 -7.42 -3.57 8.36
N THR A 33 -6.86 -2.39 8.12
CA THR A 33 -5.55 -2.20 7.50
C THR A 33 -4.68 -1.35 8.42
N VAL A 34 -3.45 -1.78 8.65
CA VAL A 34 -2.42 -0.96 9.28
C VAL A 34 -1.43 -0.50 8.21
N PHE A 35 -1.17 0.80 8.14
CA PHE A 35 -0.12 1.38 7.30
C PHE A 35 1.14 1.53 8.14
N ASN A 36 2.00 0.51 8.11
CA ASN A 36 3.21 0.43 8.93
C ASN A 36 4.34 1.25 8.33
N ARG A 37 5.20 1.80 9.19
CA ARG A 37 6.58 2.16 8.80
C ARG A 37 7.35 0.93 8.35
N LEU A 38 8.38 1.16 7.55
CA LEU A 38 9.22 0.14 6.97
C LEU A 38 10.59 0.27 7.61
N VAL A 39 10.80 -0.44 8.73
CA VAL A 39 12.06 -0.40 9.51
C VAL A 39 13.27 -0.90 8.72
N GLU A 40 13.01 -1.64 7.65
CA GLU A 40 13.96 -2.08 6.66
C GLU A 40 14.35 -0.97 5.67
N LEU A 41 13.80 0.23 5.73
CA LEU A 41 14.20 1.38 4.93
C LEU A 41 15.13 2.33 5.69
N GLU A 42 15.94 3.05 4.93
CA GLU A 42 16.63 4.22 5.45
C GLU A 42 15.64 5.33 5.83
N ARG A 43 16.03 6.16 6.82
CA ARG A 43 15.19 7.21 7.42
C ARG A 43 14.61 8.21 6.43
N ARG A 44 15.22 8.40 5.25
CA ARG A 44 14.73 9.34 4.25
C ARG A 44 13.52 8.77 3.52
N ALA A 45 13.62 7.56 2.97
CA ALA A 45 12.53 6.89 2.26
C ALA A 45 11.37 6.50 3.18
N ASP A 46 11.68 6.07 4.41
CA ASP A 46 10.68 5.67 5.40
C ASP A 46 9.72 6.80 5.82
N ARG A 47 10.08 8.07 5.61
CA ARG A 47 9.15 9.20 5.83
C ARG A 47 7.96 9.20 4.89
N TYR A 48 8.14 8.66 3.68
CA TYR A 48 7.18 8.79 2.59
C TYR A 48 6.44 7.49 2.29
N LEU A 49 6.99 6.34 2.69
CA LEU A 49 6.41 5.02 2.40
C LEU A 49 5.72 4.38 3.62
N ARG A 50 4.62 3.69 3.36
CA ARG A 50 3.99 2.78 4.31
C ARG A 50 3.74 1.40 3.70
N ALA A 51 3.96 0.35 4.48
CA ALA A 51 3.51 -1.00 4.12
C ALA A 51 2.09 -1.22 4.63
N PRO A 52 1.10 -1.43 3.75
CA PRO A 52 -0.24 -1.77 4.19
C PRO A 52 -0.33 -3.25 4.55
N HIS A 53 -0.78 -3.54 5.77
CA HIS A 53 -1.04 -4.88 6.29
C HIS A 53 -2.52 -5.02 6.61
N SER A 54 -3.22 -5.82 5.81
CA SER A 54 -4.67 -5.99 5.86
C SER A 54 -5.08 -7.32 6.47
N LYS A 55 -6.11 -7.32 7.32
CA LYS A 55 -6.79 -8.53 7.77
C LYS A 55 -8.30 -8.29 7.81
N TYR A 56 -9.02 -9.14 7.10
CA TYR A 56 -10.49 -9.09 7.02
C TYR A 56 -11.09 -10.42 7.41
N ASP A 57 -12.20 -10.36 8.14
CA ASP A 57 -12.99 -11.54 8.45
C ASP A 57 -13.42 -12.23 7.14
N PRO A 58 -13.36 -13.58 7.05
CA PRO A 58 -13.70 -14.32 5.84
C PRO A 58 -15.04 -13.94 5.20
N ALA A 59 -16.06 -13.62 6.01
CA ALA A 59 -17.37 -13.22 5.52
C ALA A 59 -17.35 -11.90 4.71
N TYR A 60 -16.32 -11.08 4.91
CA TYR A 60 -16.16 -9.75 4.31
C TYR A 60 -15.04 -9.66 3.28
N GLN A 61 -14.32 -10.76 3.04
CA GLN A 61 -13.31 -10.82 1.98
C GLN A 61 -13.95 -10.72 0.59
N ARG A 62 -13.17 -10.25 -0.40
CA ARG A 62 -13.59 -10.05 -1.80
C ARG A 62 -14.75 -9.05 -2.01
N ARG A 63 -15.10 -8.25 -1.00
CA ARG A 63 -16.11 -7.18 -1.09
C ARG A 63 -15.53 -5.77 -1.36
N GLY A 64 -14.24 -5.69 -1.71
CA GLY A 64 -13.58 -4.42 -2.03
C GLY A 64 -13.13 -3.59 -0.83
N LEU A 65 -13.17 -4.13 0.40
CA LEU A 65 -12.75 -3.41 1.61
C LEU A 65 -11.29 -2.92 1.53
N ALA A 66 -10.36 -3.83 1.19
CA ALA A 66 -8.94 -3.46 1.00
C ALA A 66 -8.78 -2.36 -0.05
N THR A 67 -9.51 -2.46 -1.16
CA THR A 67 -9.49 -1.45 -2.23
C THR A 67 -9.95 -0.09 -1.72
N ALA A 68 -11.03 -0.04 -0.96
CA ALA A 68 -11.56 1.21 -0.42
C ALA A 68 -10.55 1.87 0.55
N VAL A 69 -9.98 1.07 1.46
CA VAL A 69 -9.00 1.55 2.44
C VAL A 69 -7.70 2.04 1.78
N TYR A 70 -7.18 1.29 0.80
CA TYR A 70 -5.95 1.69 0.10
C TYR A 70 -6.18 2.95 -0.71
N ARG A 71 -7.34 3.06 -1.36
CA ARG A 71 -7.73 4.28 -2.09
C ARG A 71 -7.83 5.47 -1.16
N TRP A 72 -8.47 5.34 0.00
CA TRP A 72 -8.54 6.42 0.98
C TRP A 72 -7.14 6.94 1.33
N GLY A 73 -6.19 6.05 1.61
CA GLY A 73 -4.81 6.44 1.93
C GLY A 73 -4.09 7.11 0.76
N LEU A 74 -4.20 6.53 -0.44
CA LEU A 74 -3.60 7.08 -1.66
C LEU A 74 -4.22 8.43 -2.05
N ASP A 75 -5.53 8.59 -1.94
CA ASP A 75 -6.25 9.85 -2.19
C ASP A 75 -5.80 10.94 -1.19
N ALA A 76 -5.42 10.56 0.04
CA ALA A 76 -4.85 11.46 1.05
C ALA A 76 -3.34 11.73 0.88
N GLY A 77 -2.70 11.19 -0.16
CA GLY A 77 -1.29 11.42 -0.47
C GLY A 77 -0.29 10.45 0.18
N LEU A 78 -0.76 9.37 0.82
CA LEU A 78 0.13 8.32 1.32
C LEU A 78 0.72 7.52 0.16
N CYS A 79 2.04 7.28 0.17
CA CYS A 79 2.67 6.34 -0.75
C CYS A 79 2.81 4.97 -0.10
N LEU A 80 2.48 3.92 -0.85
CA LEU A 80 2.42 2.55 -0.36
C LEU A 80 3.53 1.71 -0.98
N MET A 81 4.09 0.76 -0.22
CA MET A 81 5.02 -0.26 -0.73
C MET A 81 4.53 -1.68 -0.37
N THR A 82 4.71 -2.63 -1.29
CA THR A 82 4.40 -4.04 -1.00
C THR A 82 5.36 -4.64 0.02
N GLY A 83 5.01 -5.79 0.58
CA GLY A 83 5.99 -6.68 1.23
C GLY A 83 6.81 -7.48 0.22
N ALA A 84 7.70 -8.35 0.73
CA ALA A 84 8.55 -9.23 -0.08
C ALA A 84 7.81 -10.29 -0.88
N ARG A 85 6.62 -10.67 -0.41
CA ARG A 85 5.76 -11.65 -1.07
C ARG A 85 4.35 -11.11 -1.12
N GLN A 86 3.68 -11.37 -2.23
CA GLN A 86 2.30 -10.99 -2.45
C GLN A 86 1.49 -12.23 -2.81
N SER A 87 0.27 -12.31 -2.29
CA SER A 87 -0.69 -13.27 -2.83
C SER A 87 -1.17 -12.82 -4.22
N PRO A 88 -1.69 -13.73 -5.07
CA PRO A 88 -2.29 -13.34 -6.34
C PRO A 88 -3.39 -12.28 -6.20
N GLY A 89 -4.19 -12.37 -5.13
CA GLY A 89 -5.24 -11.39 -4.84
C GLY A 89 -4.69 -10.01 -4.47
N ALA A 90 -3.60 -9.96 -3.69
CA ALA A 90 -2.91 -8.69 -3.40
C ALA A 90 -2.31 -8.09 -4.68
N HIS A 91 -1.62 -8.90 -5.48
CA HIS A 91 -1.05 -8.43 -6.75
C HIS A 91 -2.11 -7.85 -7.69
N ALA A 92 -3.26 -8.53 -7.84
CA ALA A 92 -4.39 -8.04 -8.62
C ALA A 92 -4.97 -6.72 -8.07
N LEU A 93 -5.06 -6.57 -6.74
CA LEU A 93 -5.47 -5.32 -6.09
C LEU A 93 -4.51 -4.18 -6.45
N TRP A 94 -3.21 -4.40 -6.34
CA TRP A 94 -2.20 -3.38 -6.64
C TRP A 94 -2.28 -2.91 -8.10
N HIS A 95 -2.39 -3.83 -9.05
CA HIS A 95 -2.59 -3.48 -10.46
C HIS A 95 -3.93 -2.81 -10.73
N ALA A 96 -4.99 -3.15 -9.99
CA ALA A 96 -6.27 -2.48 -10.10
C ALA A 96 -6.19 -1.01 -9.66
N LEU A 97 -5.42 -0.73 -8.60
CA LEU A 97 -5.14 0.62 -8.11
C LEU A 97 -4.23 1.40 -9.06
N ALA A 98 -3.25 0.74 -9.68
CA ALA A 98 -2.32 1.34 -10.65
C ALA A 98 -3.00 1.97 -11.89
N ARG A 99 -4.29 1.72 -12.11
CA ARG A 99 -5.10 2.42 -13.11
C ARG A 99 -5.37 3.89 -12.77
N ARG A 100 -5.15 4.30 -11.52
CA ARG A 100 -5.43 5.66 -11.01
C ARG A 100 -4.25 6.31 -10.27
N TYR A 101 -3.24 5.52 -9.92
CA TYR A 101 -2.08 5.97 -9.14
C TYR A 101 -0.82 5.49 -9.85
N GLU A 102 0.25 6.28 -9.79
CA GLU A 102 1.52 5.91 -10.39
C GLU A 102 2.09 4.67 -9.70
N LEU A 103 2.34 3.63 -10.50
CA LEU A 103 2.97 2.39 -10.08
C LEU A 103 4.44 2.40 -10.50
N GLY A 104 5.32 2.01 -9.58
CA GLY A 104 6.74 1.80 -9.85
C GLY A 104 7.25 0.51 -9.22
N TYR A 105 8.40 0.06 -9.71
CA TYR A 105 9.14 -1.06 -9.13
C TYR A 105 10.44 -0.55 -8.53
N VAL A 106 10.81 -1.11 -7.39
CA VAL A 106 12.03 -0.76 -6.67
C VAL A 106 12.75 -2.02 -6.19
N ASP A 107 14.08 -1.97 -6.17
CA ASP A 107 14.94 -2.97 -5.57
C ASP A 107 15.32 -2.50 -4.16
N LEU A 108 14.98 -3.30 -3.15
CA LEU A 108 15.25 -3.01 -1.74
C LEU A 108 16.37 -3.91 -1.21
N ARG A 109 17.55 -3.32 -1.03
CA ARG A 109 18.76 -4.00 -0.51
C ARG A 109 19.46 -3.11 0.50
N SER A 110 19.91 -3.71 1.59
CA SER A 110 20.66 -3.00 2.65
C SER A 110 20.02 -1.68 3.10
N LYS A 111 18.68 -1.67 3.14
CA LYS A 111 17.82 -0.52 3.45
C LYS A 111 17.74 0.63 2.43
N THR A 112 18.46 0.51 1.32
CA THR A 112 18.39 1.47 0.21
C THR A 112 17.37 1.02 -0.83
N LEU A 113 16.66 2.00 -1.40
CA LEU A 113 15.79 1.79 -2.55
C LEU A 113 16.47 2.29 -3.82
N ARG A 114 16.46 1.44 -4.84
CA ARG A 114 16.84 1.78 -6.20
C ARG A 114 15.60 1.70 -7.10
N TYR A 115 15.36 2.73 -7.90
CA TYR A 115 14.22 2.72 -8.81
C TYR A 115 14.53 1.83 -10.02
N LEU A 116 13.62 0.90 -10.32
CA LEU A 116 13.76 -0.04 -11.43
C LEU A 116 12.97 0.38 -12.68
N GLY A 117 12.08 1.37 -12.55
CA GLY A 117 11.21 1.81 -13.62
C GLY A 117 9.73 1.45 -13.41
N PRO A 118 8.88 1.82 -14.37
CA PRO A 118 7.43 1.59 -14.32
C PRO A 118 7.05 0.13 -14.61
N GLN A 119 7.99 -0.67 -15.14
CA GLN A 119 7.81 -2.07 -15.49
C GLN A 119 9.12 -2.83 -15.26
N VAL A 120 9.03 -4.10 -14.89
CA VAL A 120 10.17 -5.00 -14.77
C VAL A 120 9.86 -6.34 -15.44
N ARG A 121 10.90 -7.08 -15.81
CA ARG A 121 10.75 -8.45 -16.34
C ARG A 121 10.18 -9.37 -15.24
N PRO A 122 9.40 -10.42 -15.58
CA PRO A 122 8.83 -11.34 -14.60
C PRO A 122 9.86 -11.92 -13.62
N GLN A 123 11.05 -12.29 -14.10
CA GLN A 123 12.11 -12.83 -13.24
C GLN A 123 12.62 -11.81 -12.20
N VAL A 124 12.56 -10.52 -12.52
CA VAL A 124 12.90 -9.45 -11.57
C VAL A 124 11.74 -9.23 -10.60
N LEU A 125 10.50 -9.33 -11.07
CA LEU A 125 9.32 -9.23 -10.21
C LEU A 125 9.28 -10.33 -9.14
N ASP A 126 9.74 -11.54 -9.49
CA ASP A 126 9.79 -12.68 -8.59
C ASP A 126 10.97 -12.64 -7.60
N ASP A 127 11.89 -11.68 -7.73
CA ASP A 127 13.01 -11.49 -6.80
C ASP A 127 12.52 -10.97 -5.43
N LEU A 128 13.02 -11.58 -4.35
CA LEU A 128 12.66 -11.24 -2.96
C LEU A 128 13.03 -9.82 -2.55
N HIS A 129 13.83 -9.09 -3.33
CA HIS A 129 14.19 -7.70 -3.12
C HIS A 129 13.33 -6.72 -3.92
N THR A 130 12.61 -7.20 -4.94
CA THR A 130 11.73 -6.34 -5.73
C THR A 130 10.45 -6.03 -4.96
N ARG A 131 10.08 -4.75 -4.93
CA ARG A 131 8.83 -4.26 -4.35
C ARG A 131 8.09 -3.45 -5.39
N MET A 132 6.78 -3.42 -5.27
CA MET A 132 5.94 -2.44 -5.97
C MET A 132 5.70 -1.24 -5.04
N ILE A 133 5.66 -0.06 -5.62
CA ILE A 133 5.23 1.17 -4.95
C ILE A 133 4.06 1.80 -5.68
N LEU A 134 3.09 2.32 -4.94
CA LEU A 134 2.00 3.14 -5.45
C LEU A 134 2.10 4.51 -4.80
N LEU A 135 2.07 5.56 -5.62
CA LEU A 135 2.17 6.92 -5.13
C LEU A 135 0.78 7.52 -4.90
N GLY A 136 0.63 8.16 -3.73
CA GLY A 136 -0.59 8.89 -3.41
C GLY A 136 -0.74 10.16 -4.25
N GLN A 137 -1.94 10.74 -4.24
CA GLN A 137 -2.24 11.99 -4.93
C GLN A 137 -1.25 13.11 -4.54
N GLY A 138 -0.85 13.90 -5.52
CA GLY A 138 0.13 14.98 -5.37
C GLY A 138 1.59 14.55 -5.52
N TRP A 139 1.88 13.26 -5.65
CA TRP A 139 3.22 12.76 -5.97
C TRP A 139 3.37 12.38 -7.43
N THR A 140 4.56 12.63 -7.97
CA THR A 140 5.07 12.01 -9.20
C THR A 140 6.23 11.09 -8.86
N MET A 141 6.52 10.12 -9.72
CA MET A 141 7.66 9.21 -9.51
C MET A 141 8.99 9.95 -9.37
N ASP A 142 9.25 10.96 -10.19
CA ASP A 142 10.48 11.74 -10.13
C ASP A 142 10.58 12.52 -8.80
N GLY A 143 9.49 13.19 -8.40
CA GLY A 143 9.43 13.94 -7.15
C GLY A 143 9.62 13.03 -5.93
N PHE A 144 9.02 11.83 -5.98
CA PHE A 144 9.16 10.82 -4.95
C PHE A 144 10.59 10.26 -4.90
N CYS A 145 11.20 9.90 -6.04
CA CYS A 145 12.58 9.42 -6.09
C CYS A 145 13.56 10.45 -5.51
N ALA A 146 13.40 11.72 -5.89
CA ALA A 146 14.18 12.82 -5.34
C ALA A 146 13.97 12.98 -3.82
N ALA A 147 12.72 12.95 -3.34
CA ALA A 147 12.41 13.10 -1.92
C ALA A 147 12.93 11.92 -1.08
N ALA A 148 12.75 10.69 -1.56
CA ALA A 148 13.19 9.46 -0.89
C ALA A 148 14.70 9.20 -1.01
N GLY A 149 15.40 9.92 -1.89
CA GLY A 149 16.83 9.72 -2.14
C GLY A 149 17.12 8.44 -2.91
N MET A 150 16.22 8.04 -3.80
CA MET A 150 16.42 6.89 -4.66
C MET A 150 17.46 7.19 -5.72
N ARG A 151 18.27 6.18 -6.02
CA ARG A 151 19.20 6.17 -7.15
C ARG A 151 18.60 5.39 -8.31
#